data_AF-A0A164KQ56-F1
#
_entry.id   AF-A0A164KQ56-F1
#
_cell.length_a   1.000
_cell.length_b   1.000
_cell.length_c   1.000
_cell.angle_alpha   90.00
_cell.angle_beta   90.00
_cell.angle_gamma   90.00
#
_symmetry.space_group_name_H-M   'P 1'
#
loop_
_entity.id
_entity.type
_entity.pdbx_description
1 polymer ?
#
loop_
_entity_poly.entity_id
_entity_poly.type
_entity_poly.pdbx_seq_one_letter_code
_entity_poly.pdbx_strand_id
1 'polypeptide(L)'
;MSILFAVHQTVAYLADTINVVPKEPPAADKMMKIIGWLSWAAMTAGVAGIIYAGGKFAWERWHGGVMESPKIVLGALIGGILITSAGAIMNEVVS
;
A
#
# COMPACT_ATOMS: atom_id res chain seq x y z
N MET A 1 -37.67 -12.10 40.03
CA MET A 1 -37.01 -11.39 38.92
C MET A 1 -38.01 -11.22 37.80
N SER A 2 -38.31 -9.98 37.42
CA SER A 2 -39.29 -9.64 36.39
C SER A 2 -38.71 -9.87 34.99
N ILE A 3 -39.54 -10.43 34.10
CA ILE A 3 -39.27 -10.62 32.66
C ILE A 3 -38.81 -9.33 31.95
N LEU A 4 -39.26 -8.16 32.41
CA LEU A 4 -38.77 -6.85 31.94
C LEU A 4 -37.26 -6.67 32.15
N PHE A 5 -36.73 -7.16 33.27
CA PHE A 5 -35.30 -7.08 33.55
C PHE A 5 -34.51 -7.99 32.62
N ALA A 6 -35.02 -9.20 32.35
CA ALA A 6 -34.41 -10.14 31.40
C ALA A 6 -34.41 -9.59 29.96
N VAL A 7 -35.51 -8.97 29.51
CA VAL A 7 -35.60 -8.31 28.19
C VAL A 7 -34.65 -7.12 28.11
N HIS A 8 -34.48 -6.35 29.18
CA HIS A 8 -33.54 -5.23 29.19
C HIS A 8 -32.09 -5.70 29.04
N GLN A 9 -31.70 -6.80 29.69
CA GLN A 9 -30.35 -7.37 29.58
C GLN A 9 -30.07 -7.97 28.20
N THR A 10 -31.06 -8.63 27.56
CA THR A 10 -30.88 -9.18 26.22
C THR A 10 -30.77 -8.07 25.18
N VAL A 11 -31.58 -7.01 25.28
CA VAL A 11 -31.48 -5.84 24.39
C VAL A 11 -30.16 -5.11 24.58
N ALA A 12 -29.66 -5.00 25.81
CA ALA A 12 -28.34 -4.43 26.09
C ALA A 12 -27.20 -5.25 25.47
N TYR A 13 -27.29 -6.59 25.51
CA TYR A 13 -26.27 -7.47 24.91
C TYR A 13 -26.30 -7.47 23.37
N LEU A 14 -27.48 -7.35 22.75
CA LEU A 14 -27.60 -7.22 21.30
C LEU A 14 -27.18 -5.83 20.79
N ALA A 15 -27.31 -4.80 21.64
CA ALA A 15 -26.89 -3.44 21.35
C ALA A 15 -25.41 -3.18 21.66
N ASP A 16 -24.73 -4.12 22.33
CA ASP A 16 -23.30 -4.06 22.56
C ASP A 16 -22.59 -4.26 21.22
N THR A 17 -22.28 -3.14 20.58
CA THR A 17 -21.48 -3.14 19.36
C THR A 17 -20.14 -3.72 19.76
N ILE A 18 -19.70 -4.76 19.08
CA ILE A 18 -18.36 -5.30 19.28
C ILE A 18 -17.41 -4.19 18.85
N ASN A 19 -16.99 -3.37 19.80
CA ASN A 19 -15.99 -2.34 19.61
C ASN A 19 -14.67 -3.09 19.45
N VAL A 20 -14.42 -3.57 18.24
CA VAL A 20 -13.11 -4.02 17.80
C VAL A 20 -12.26 -2.76 17.74
N VAL A 21 -11.80 -2.28 18.90
CA VAL A 21 -10.73 -1.28 18.95
C VAL A 21 -9.57 -1.94 18.21
N PRO A 22 -9.15 -1.42 17.04
CA PRO A 22 -8.02 -1.97 16.32
C PRO A 22 -6.82 -1.85 17.25
N LYS A 23 -6.48 -2.95 17.91
CA LYS A 23 -5.31 -2.99 18.78
C LYS A 23 -4.13 -3.17 17.86
N GLU A 24 -3.29 -2.13 17.79
CA GLU A 24 -2.06 -2.16 17.01
C GLU A 24 -1.35 -3.50 17.23
N PRO A 25 -1.05 -4.26 16.15
CA PRO A 25 -0.45 -5.57 16.28
C PRO A 25 0.85 -5.47 17.10
N PRO A 26 1.13 -6.40 18.02
CA PRO A 26 2.40 -6.43 18.73
C PRO A 26 3.55 -6.41 17.72
N ALA A 27 4.52 -5.50 17.90
CA ALA A 27 5.61 -5.23 16.96
C ALA A 27 5.29 -4.48 15.65
N ALA A 28 4.11 -3.85 15.54
CA ALA A 28 3.75 -2.98 14.41
C ALA A 28 4.83 -1.93 14.10
N ASP A 29 5.39 -1.26 15.11
CA ASP A 29 6.48 -0.28 14.92
C ASP A 29 7.71 -0.82 14.18
N LYS A 30 8.09 -2.07 14.49
CA LYS A 30 9.27 -2.71 13.85
C LYS A 30 8.95 -3.09 12.41
N MET A 31 7.74 -3.60 12.17
CA MET A 31 7.26 -3.94 10.83
C MET A 31 7.15 -2.69 9.96
N MET A 32 6.58 -1.61 10.49
CA MET A 32 6.43 -0.33 9.79
C MET A 32 7.78 0.29 9.44
N LYS A 33 8.80 0.16 10.30
CA LYS A 33 10.17 0.58 9.96
C LYS A 33 10.75 -0.21 8.78
N ILE A 34 10.56 -1.53 8.75
CA ILE A 34 11.04 -2.38 7.64
C ILE A 34 10.34 -2.01 6.33
N ILE A 35 9.01 -1.89 6.37
CA ILE A 35 8.21 -1.52 5.19
C ILE A 35 8.55 -0.10 4.72
N GLY A 36 8.78 0.84 5.63
CA GLY A 36 9.21 2.20 5.30
C GLY A 36 10.54 2.22 4.54
N TRP A 37 11.54 1.46 5.00
CA TRP A 37 12.81 1.30 4.29
C TRP A 37 12.65 0.65 2.92
N LEU A 38 11.77 -0.35 2.81
CA LEU A 38 11.48 -1.04 1.56
C LEU A 38 10.78 -0.12 0.56
N SER A 39 9.82 0.69 1.02
CA SER A 39 9.13 1.69 0.20
C SER A 39 10.12 2.75 -0.32
N TRP A 40 10.99 3.27 0.55
CA TRP A 40 12.03 4.21 0.16
C TRP A 40 12.99 3.65 -0.91
N ALA A 41 13.44 2.41 -0.73
CA ALA A 41 14.30 1.74 -1.70
C ALA A 41 13.59 1.51 -3.04
N ALA A 42 12.33 1.06 -3.00
CA ALA A 42 11.52 0.82 -4.18
C ALA A 42 11.24 2.12 -4.98
N MET A 43 10.94 3.23 -4.29
CA MET A 43 10.77 4.54 -4.91
C MET A 43 12.07 5.00 -5.59
N THR A 44 13.21 4.85 -4.92
CA THR A 44 14.51 5.23 -5.46
C THR A 44 14.87 4.41 -6.71
N ALA A 45 14.59 3.10 -6.67
CA ALA A 45 14.77 2.20 -7.81
C ALA A 45 13.84 2.55 -8.99
N GLY A 46 12.58 2.89 -8.72
CA GLY A 46 11.62 3.31 -9.74
C GLY A 46 12.06 4.58 -10.46
N VAL A 47 12.51 5.60 -9.72
CA VAL A 47 13.04 6.85 -10.29
C VAL A 47 14.28 6.59 -11.16
N ALA A 48 15.23 5.78 -10.66
CA ALA A 48 16.41 5.40 -11.44
C ALA A 48 16.05 4.67 -12.75
N GLY A 49 15.07 3.77 -12.69
CA GLY A 49 14.57 3.04 -13.87
C GLY A 49 13.95 3.95 -14.93
N ILE A 50 13.16 4.95 -14.52
CA ILE A 50 12.57 5.93 -15.45
C ILE A 50 13.66 6.80 -16.09
N ILE A 51 14.65 7.25 -15.32
CA ILE A 51 15.77 8.06 -15.83
C ILE A 51 16.57 7.26 -16.86
N TYR A 52 16.91 6.01 -16.57
CA TYR A 52 17.60 5.12 -17.51
C TYR A 52 16.79 4.89 -18.79
N ALA A 53 15.51 4.57 -18.65
CA ALA A 53 14.63 4.34 -19.78
C ALA A 53 14.44 5.59 -20.64
N GLY A 54 14.35 6.78 -20.03
CA GLY A 54 14.25 8.06 -20.72
C GLY A 54 15.52 8.39 -21.53
N GLY A 55 16.70 8.19 -20.94
CA GLY A 55 17.97 8.36 -21.63
C GLY A 55 18.14 7.40 -22.82
N LYS A 56 17.77 6.13 -22.62
CA LYS A 56 17.85 5.10 -23.67
C LYS A 56 16.83 5.31 -24.77
N PHE A 57 15.62 5.78 -24.43
CA PHE A 57 14.59 6.18 -25.39
C PHE A 57 15.05 7.35 -26.27
N ALA A 58 15.69 8.36 -25.67
CA ALA A 58 16.26 9.48 -26.41
C ALA A 58 17.39 9.02 -27.37
N TRP A 59 18.19 8.03 -26.98
CA TRP A 59 19.24 7.47 -27.83
C TRP A 59 18.67 6.67 -29.03
N GLU A 60 17.69 5.79 -28.79
CA GLU A 60 17.03 4.98 -29.83
C GLU A 60 16.25 5.85 -30.85
N ARG A 61 15.70 6.98 -30.42
CA ARG A 61 14.98 7.95 -31.27
C ARG A 61 15.84 8.49 -32.42
N TRP A 62 17.15 8.65 -32.22
CA TRP A 62 18.07 9.27 -33.17
C TRP A 62 19.00 8.28 -33.89
N HIS A 63 19.29 7.12 -33.28
CA HIS A 63 20.23 6.14 -33.84
C HIS A 63 19.58 4.93 -34.53
N GLY A 64 18.25 4.76 -34.42
CA GLY A 64 17.52 3.70 -35.12
C GLY A 64 17.88 2.29 -34.63
N GLY A 65 17.05 1.72 -33.77
CA GLY A 65 17.23 0.36 -33.22
C GLY A 65 15.92 -0.22 -32.70
N VAL A 66 15.94 -1.50 -32.31
CA VAL A 66 14.76 -2.20 -31.77
C VAL A 66 14.31 -1.49 -30.49
N MET A 67 13.07 -0.98 -30.52
CA MET A 67 12.51 -0.14 -29.45
C MET A 67 12.20 -0.97 -28.20
N GLU A 68 13.21 -1.21 -27.36
CA GLU A 68 13.03 -1.89 -26.08
C GLU A 68 12.68 -0.89 -24.95
N SER A 69 12.93 0.42 -25.18
CA SER A 69 12.74 1.47 -24.17
C SER A 69 11.28 1.64 -23.71
N PRO A 70 10.26 1.56 -24.58
CA PRO A 70 8.87 1.69 -24.16
C PRO A 70 8.45 0.64 -23.13
N LYS A 71 8.99 -0.58 -23.23
CA LYS A 71 8.71 -1.67 -22.29
C LYS A 71 9.24 -1.36 -20.89
N ILE A 72 10.42 -0.75 -20.81
CA ILE A 72 11.06 -0.39 -19.53
C ILE A 72 10.30 0.77 -18.87
N VAL A 73 9.90 1.79 -19.64
CA VAL A 73 9.08 2.90 -19.13
C VAL A 73 7.73 2.38 -18.61
N LEU A 74 7.06 1.51 -19.37
CA LEU A 74 5.78 0.94 -18.97
C LEU A 74 5.88 0.12 -17.69
N GLY A 75 6.94 -0.71 -17.57
CA GLY A 75 7.22 -1.47 -16.34
C GLY A 75 7.46 -0.57 -15.13
N ALA A 76 8.21 0.52 -15.31
CA ALA A 76 8.48 1.49 -14.24
C ALA A 76 7.22 2.26 -13.81
N LEU A 77 6.33 2.60 -14.75
CA LEU A 77 5.04 3.25 -14.44
C LEU A 77 4.13 2.34 -13.62
N ILE A 78 3.96 1.08 -14.06
CA ILE A 78 3.14 0.11 -13.33
C ILE A 78 3.72 -0.14 -11.93
N GLY A 79 5.04 -0.33 -11.83
CA GLY A 79 5.72 -0.47 -10.55
C GLY A 79 5.51 0.73 -9.61
N GLY A 80 5.60 1.96 -10.13
CA GLY A 80 5.36 3.18 -9.35
C GLY A 80 3.93 3.30 -8.82
N ILE A 81 2.93 2.90 -9.62
CA ILE A 81 1.53 2.87 -9.19
C ILE A 81 1.34 1.88 -8.04
N LEU A 82 1.92 0.68 -8.15
CA LEU A 82 1.82 -0.37 -7.13
C LEU A 82 2.48 0.03 -5.81
N ILE A 83 3.64 0.70 -5.86
CA ILE A 83 4.33 1.20 -4.66
C ILE A 83 3.48 2.28 -3.97
N THR A 84 2.86 3.16 -4.74
CA THR A 84 2.04 4.26 -4.19
C THR A 84 0.72 3.74 -3.58
N SER A 85 0.08 2.76 -4.24
CA SER A 85 -1.19 2.20 -3.74
C SER A 85 -1.03 1.33 -2.49
N ALA A 86 0.14 0.70 -2.29
CA ALA A 86 0.43 -0.06 -1.08
C ALA A 86 0.32 0.80 0.20
N GLY A 87 0.72 2.08 0.13
CA GLY A 87 0.57 3.01 1.25
C GLY A 87 -0.89 3.35 1.59
N ALA A 88 -1.75 3.49 0.58
CA ALA A 88 -3.17 3.73 0.77
C ALA A 88 -3.86 2.51 1.43
N ILE A 89 -3.54 1.31 0.96
CA ILE A 89 -4.08 0.05 1.53
C ILE A 89 -3.67 -0.10 3.00
N MET A 90 -2.42 0.22 3.34
CA MET A 90 -1.96 0.14 4.73
C MET A 90 -2.71 1.10 5.66
N ASN A 91 -3.11 2.29 5.19
CA ASN A 91 -3.87 3.22 6.01
C ASN A 91 -5.31 2.75 6.26
N GLU A 92 -5.97 2.16 5.24
CA GLU A 92 -7.33 1.62 5.36
C GLU A 92 -7.41 0.36 6.26
N VAL A 93 -6.30 -0.38 6.42
CA VAL A 93 -6.25 -1.57 7.29
C VAL A 93 -5.97 -1.20 8.76
N VAL A 94 -5.37 -0.03 9.00
CA VAL A 94 -5.00 0.43 10.35
C VAL A 94 -6.10 1.28 11.00
N SER A 95 -6.96 1.95 10.22
CA SER A 95 -8.12 2.70 10.72
C SER A 95 -9.29 1.79 11.13
#